data_AF-A0A1I0RVZ6-F1
#
_entry.id   AF-A0A1I0RVZ6-F1
#
_cell.length_a   1.000
_cell.length_b   1.000
_cell.length_c   1.000
_cell.angle_alpha   90.00
_cell.angle_beta   90.00
_cell.angle_gamma   90.00
#
_symmetry.space_group_name_H-M   'P 1'
#
loop_
_entity.id
_entity.type
_entity.pdbx_description
1 polymer ?
#
loop_
_entity_poly.entity_id
_entity_poly.type
_entity_poly.pdbx_seq_one_letter_code
_entity_poly.pdbx_strand_id
1 'polypeptide(L)'
;MRRKLLTSLLLLPVFCHAQNLPSLLLNRNINSTFSITAYDPQAKEWGIAVATNNIYVGNSTCYITPGIGAFSCIAETEPQYAINGFQQLAQGKTIQEAILFTKQSDMDADTRQVSGIDSSGHVFAFTGSSLKYWKGSAADLSGKYYVVMGNQLAPNVLHDMADAFEHSEGTLAERLLKSLIAGENAGGQISGKQSAALLVKGTKNEWFNQIDLRVDHSRDPFGDLQRLLNYHYGRITLNQAFYAIEQRNKERGETLLKKAIVQTNGWYGIYPKIAKAWLYLGQEQKAIAVIKAAIKGEPAWKQNLSAFYCLYYDTYISKLYPVKEFTVIDWNNAISMMIDLNRLSESITLAGEITAKYPASSYTWYLEAKACLKMRNPDAAKTANNQALKLDPENADAIKLQKEINNPEKRSDI
;
A
#
# COMPACT_ATOMS: atom_id res chain seq x y z
N MET A 1 67.42 14.07 -32.22
CA MET A 1 66.07 14.25 -32.82
C MET A 1 65.07 13.37 -32.07
N ARG A 2 64.08 13.97 -31.39
CA ARG A 2 62.62 13.80 -31.55
C ARG A 2 62.09 12.40 -31.18
N ARG A 3 61.12 12.19 -30.27
CA ARG A 3 60.00 13.01 -29.74
C ARG A 3 59.57 12.44 -28.38
N LYS A 4 59.38 13.29 -27.37
CA LYS A 4 58.54 12.99 -26.19
C LYS A 4 57.09 13.28 -26.56
N LEU A 5 56.20 12.29 -26.49
CA LEU A 5 54.76 12.55 -26.51
C LEU A 5 54.33 12.94 -25.10
N LEU A 6 54.01 14.22 -24.89
CA LEU A 6 53.14 14.66 -23.80
C LEU A 6 51.71 14.35 -24.24
N THR A 7 51.06 13.39 -23.60
CA THR A 7 49.60 13.26 -23.63
C THR A 7 49.04 14.11 -22.50
N SER A 8 48.55 15.31 -22.84
CA SER A 8 47.72 16.12 -21.98
C SER A 8 46.44 15.36 -21.64
N LEU A 9 46.27 14.95 -20.39
CA LEU A 9 44.96 14.56 -19.86
C LEU A 9 44.11 15.83 -19.75
N LEU A 10 43.21 16.02 -20.71
CA LEU A 10 42.08 16.93 -20.55
C LEU A 10 41.19 16.38 -19.42
N LEU A 11 41.31 16.95 -18.22
CA LEU A 11 40.32 16.82 -17.15
C LEU A 11 39.03 17.52 -17.61
N LEU A 12 38.18 16.76 -18.30
CA LEU A 12 36.77 17.11 -18.43
C LEU A 12 36.16 17.09 -17.02
N PRO A 13 35.52 18.17 -16.55
CA PRO A 13 34.77 18.12 -15.30
C PRO A 13 33.61 17.17 -15.53
N VAL A 14 33.68 15.98 -14.95
CA VAL A 14 32.54 15.09 -14.82
C VAL A 14 31.58 15.79 -13.84
N PHE A 15 30.66 16.58 -14.38
CA PHE A 15 29.48 17.00 -13.65
C PHE A 15 28.62 15.76 -13.41
N CYS A 16 29.01 14.95 -12.42
CA CYS A 16 28.17 13.88 -11.93
C CYS A 16 26.98 14.54 -11.25
N HIS A 17 25.86 14.63 -11.96
CA HIS A 17 24.58 15.03 -11.39
C HIS A 17 24.05 13.85 -10.56
N ALA A 18 24.76 13.51 -9.48
CA ALA A 18 24.28 12.55 -8.51
C ALA A 18 23.15 13.20 -7.72
N GLN A 19 22.04 12.48 -7.56
CA GLN A 19 20.85 12.93 -6.82
C GLN A 19 21.14 13.31 -5.36
N ASN A 20 22.27 12.84 -4.83
CA ASN A 20 22.79 13.12 -3.50
C ASN A 20 24.19 13.74 -3.58
N LEU A 21 24.41 14.70 -4.50
CA LEU A 21 25.56 15.58 -4.43
C LEU A 21 25.54 16.17 -3.02
N PRO A 22 26.49 15.76 -2.19
CA PRO A 22 26.12 15.43 -0.83
C PRO A 22 25.76 16.69 -0.06
N SER A 23 24.86 16.55 0.91
CA SER A 23 24.68 17.53 1.97
C SER A 23 26.01 17.83 2.75
N LEU A 24 27.13 17.21 2.34
CA LEU A 24 28.54 17.32 2.73
C LEU A 24 29.12 18.75 2.83
N LEU A 25 28.38 19.82 2.56
CA LEU A 25 28.86 21.20 2.73
C LEU A 25 28.23 21.96 3.91
N LEU A 26 27.13 21.48 4.50
CA LEU A 26 26.35 22.27 5.46
C LEU A 26 26.00 21.46 6.71
N ASN A 27 26.64 21.87 7.80
CA ASN A 27 26.44 21.43 9.17
C ASN A 27 24.95 21.22 9.54
N ARG A 28 24.56 19.95 9.58
CA ARG A 28 23.52 19.31 10.42
C ARG A 28 22.12 19.94 10.45
N ASN A 29 21.15 19.17 9.96
CA ASN A 29 19.73 19.52 10.01
C ASN A 29 19.10 18.93 11.27
N ILE A 30 18.98 19.76 12.30
CA ILE A 30 18.20 19.44 13.49
C ILE A 30 16.74 19.34 13.08
N ASN A 31 16.25 18.12 12.93
CA ASN A 31 14.87 17.85 12.53
C ASN A 31 14.03 17.48 13.75
N SER A 32 13.05 18.33 14.07
CA SER A 32 12.03 18.04 15.08
C SER A 32 11.36 16.72 14.73
N THR A 33 11.36 15.73 15.63
CA THR A 33 10.78 14.40 15.35
C THR A 33 10.21 13.78 16.61
N PHE A 34 9.09 13.06 16.50
CA PHE A 34 8.66 12.10 17.52
C PHE A 34 8.23 10.79 16.87
N SER A 35 8.46 9.69 17.58
CA SER A 35 8.17 8.35 17.10
C SER A 35 7.78 7.41 18.22
N ILE A 36 7.13 6.32 17.83
CA ILE A 36 6.91 5.13 18.64
C ILE A 36 7.45 3.92 17.88
N THR A 37 8.27 3.10 18.55
CA THR A 37 8.70 1.77 18.09
C THR A 37 8.03 0.74 19.00
N ALA A 38 7.42 -0.29 18.44
CA ALA A 38 6.73 -1.32 19.21
C ALA A 38 6.81 -2.73 18.60
N TYR A 39 6.55 -3.74 19.42
CA TYR A 39 6.50 -5.14 19.05
C TYR A 39 5.21 -5.80 19.55
N ASP A 40 4.55 -6.56 18.67
CA ASP A 40 3.44 -7.45 19.02
C ASP A 40 3.94 -8.91 19.07
N PRO A 41 4.08 -9.53 20.26
CA PRO A 41 4.57 -10.89 20.40
C PRO A 41 3.58 -11.95 19.90
N GLN A 42 2.27 -11.66 19.85
CA GLN A 42 1.27 -12.61 19.38
C GLN A 42 1.29 -12.70 17.86
N ALA A 43 1.30 -11.54 17.19
CA ALA A 43 1.38 -11.44 15.75
C ALA A 43 2.81 -11.69 15.21
N LYS A 44 3.83 -11.52 16.06
CA LYS A 44 5.26 -11.49 15.69
C LYS A 44 5.55 -10.39 14.67
N GLU A 45 5.10 -9.20 15.00
CA GLU A 45 5.20 -7.98 14.17
C GLU A 45 5.97 -6.89 14.92
N TRP A 46 6.86 -6.20 14.22
CA TRP A 46 7.50 -4.98 14.69
C TRP A 46 6.92 -3.81 13.91
N GLY A 47 6.78 -2.67 14.56
CA GLY A 47 6.29 -1.48 13.88
C GLY A 47 6.86 -0.20 14.44
N ILE A 48 6.90 0.81 13.57
CA ILE A 48 7.37 2.16 13.86
C ILE A 48 6.35 3.14 13.27
N ALA A 49 5.91 4.10 14.07
CA ALA A 49 5.20 5.28 13.59
C ALA A 49 5.98 6.54 13.96
N VAL A 50 6.07 7.49 13.05
CA VAL A 50 6.92 8.67 13.20
C VAL A 50 6.30 9.89 12.51
N ALA A 51 6.52 11.08 13.05
CA ALA A 51 6.13 12.35 12.45
C ALA A 51 7.21 13.44 12.64
N THR A 52 7.23 14.39 11.70
CA THR A 52 8.15 15.52 11.69
C THR A 52 7.56 16.74 10.96
N ASN A 53 8.20 17.89 11.14
CA ASN A 53 8.01 19.10 10.36
C ASN A 53 8.95 19.20 9.13
N ASN A 54 9.71 18.14 8.83
CA ASN A 54 10.48 17.97 7.60
C ASN A 54 9.78 17.03 6.59
N ILE A 55 10.32 16.87 5.39
CA ILE A 55 9.82 15.95 4.37
C ILE A 55 10.27 14.50 4.64
N TYR A 56 9.52 13.54 4.09
CA TYR A 56 9.88 12.11 3.92
C TYR A 56 10.36 11.27 5.12
N VAL A 57 9.97 11.60 6.35
CA VAL A 57 10.59 11.02 7.57
C VAL A 57 10.68 9.49 7.62
N GLY A 58 9.70 8.78 7.08
CA GLY A 58 9.69 7.32 7.05
C GLY A 58 10.91 6.72 6.35
N ASN A 59 11.52 7.45 5.41
CA ASN A 59 12.71 6.99 4.69
C ASN A 59 13.94 6.87 5.57
N SER A 60 14.12 7.85 6.46
CA SER A 60 15.38 8.07 7.15
C SER A 60 15.37 7.47 8.56
N THR A 61 14.21 7.25 9.16
CA THR A 61 14.13 6.96 10.60
C THR A 61 13.60 5.56 10.95
N CYS A 62 13.16 4.76 9.98
CA CYS A 62 12.44 3.52 10.24
C CYS A 62 13.16 2.30 9.66
N TYR A 63 13.65 1.41 10.54
CA TYR A 63 14.37 0.21 10.14
C TYR A 63 13.76 -1.02 10.81
N ILE A 64 13.28 -1.98 10.02
CA ILE A 64 12.67 -3.20 10.54
C ILE A 64 13.15 -4.40 9.72
N THR A 65 13.70 -5.39 10.42
CA THR A 65 14.04 -6.71 9.87
C THR A 65 13.24 -7.76 10.64
N PRO A 66 12.14 -8.28 10.08
CA PRO A 66 11.27 -9.24 10.77
C PRO A 66 12.04 -10.44 11.32
N GLY A 67 11.78 -10.79 12.57
CA GLY A 67 12.46 -11.89 13.27
C GLY A 67 13.82 -11.52 13.88
N ILE A 68 14.38 -10.35 13.54
CA ILE A 68 15.60 -9.84 14.14
C ILE A 68 15.28 -8.68 15.09
N GLY A 69 14.58 -7.64 14.61
CA GLY A 69 14.20 -6.50 15.43
C GLY A 69 13.78 -5.27 14.63
N ALA A 70 13.66 -4.16 15.34
CA ALA A 70 13.39 -2.83 14.79
C ALA A 70 14.27 -1.77 15.45
N PHE A 71 14.66 -0.76 14.68
CA PHE A 71 15.42 0.40 15.14
C PHE A 71 14.81 1.68 14.58
N SER A 72 14.79 2.73 15.38
CA SER A 72 14.49 4.08 14.94
C SER A 72 15.57 5.04 15.42
N CYS A 73 16.07 5.87 14.50
CA CYS A 73 17.03 6.94 14.80
C CYS A 73 16.44 8.26 14.29
N ILE A 74 16.31 9.23 15.19
CA ILE A 74 15.72 10.56 14.92
C ILE A 74 16.63 11.67 15.46
N ALA A 75 16.20 12.93 15.34
CA ALA A 75 17.05 14.12 15.48
C ALA A 75 18.14 14.11 14.38
N GLU A 76 19.43 14.15 14.74
CA GLU A 76 20.50 13.90 13.76
C GLU A 76 20.53 12.40 13.42
N THR A 77 19.86 12.04 12.33
CA THR A 77 19.68 10.64 11.92
C THR A 77 21.00 9.98 11.51
N GLU A 78 21.25 8.76 12.00
CA GLU A 78 22.41 7.94 11.64
C GLU A 78 21.98 6.49 11.35
N PRO A 79 21.90 6.10 10.05
CA PRO A 79 21.53 4.74 9.65
C PRO A 79 22.44 3.65 10.22
N GLN A 80 23.69 3.96 10.58
CA GLN A 80 24.63 2.98 11.12
C GLN A 80 24.14 2.30 12.40
N TYR A 81 23.30 2.98 13.22
CA TYR A 81 22.70 2.34 14.41
C TYR A 81 21.84 1.12 14.05
N ALA A 82 21.08 1.21 12.97
CA ALA A 82 20.27 0.09 12.50
C ALA A 82 21.10 -0.96 11.76
N ILE A 83 22.01 -0.53 10.87
CA ILE A 83 22.85 -1.44 10.06
C ILE A 83 23.70 -2.32 10.97
N ASN A 84 24.46 -1.71 11.89
CA ASN A 84 25.28 -2.44 12.85
C ASN A 84 24.39 -3.15 13.87
N GLY A 85 23.29 -2.52 14.30
CA GLY A 85 22.37 -3.07 15.28
C GLY A 85 21.81 -4.43 14.85
N PHE A 86 21.34 -4.56 13.61
CA PHE A 86 20.88 -5.85 13.09
C PHE A 86 21.99 -6.92 13.06
N GLN A 87 23.22 -6.54 12.74
CA GLN A 87 24.35 -7.47 12.77
C GLN A 87 24.66 -7.94 14.20
N GLN A 88 24.60 -7.05 15.19
CA GLN A 88 24.81 -7.40 16.59
C GLN A 88 23.70 -8.32 17.11
N LEU A 89 22.43 -8.01 16.80
CA LEU A 89 21.29 -8.87 17.17
C LEU A 89 21.42 -10.27 16.53
N ALA A 90 21.84 -10.35 15.27
CA ALA A 90 22.07 -11.63 14.59
C ALA A 90 23.19 -12.47 15.25
N GLN A 91 24.11 -11.83 15.96
CA GLN A 91 25.18 -12.48 16.74
C GLN A 91 24.75 -12.83 18.18
N GLY A 92 23.46 -12.64 18.52
CA GLY A 92 22.92 -12.94 19.85
C GLY A 92 23.18 -11.87 20.90
N LYS A 93 23.58 -10.66 20.49
CA LYS A 93 23.67 -9.52 21.40
C LYS A 93 22.29 -9.01 21.78
N THR A 94 22.19 -8.43 22.97
CA THR A 94 20.99 -7.73 23.43
C THR A 94 20.76 -6.44 22.63
N ILE A 95 19.53 -5.93 22.62
CA ILE A 95 19.20 -4.65 21.96
C ILE A 95 20.02 -3.47 22.51
N GLN A 96 20.32 -3.50 23.81
CA GLN A 96 21.16 -2.50 24.46
C GLN A 96 22.61 -2.58 23.96
N GLU A 97 23.21 -3.76 23.94
CA GLU A 97 24.56 -3.95 23.38
C GLU A 97 24.62 -3.53 21.91
N ALA A 98 23.58 -3.85 21.12
CA ALA A 98 23.50 -3.50 19.71
C ALA A 98 23.50 -1.98 19.46
N ILE A 99 22.74 -1.22 20.25
CA ILE A 99 22.70 0.25 20.16
C ILE A 99 24.02 0.85 20.69
N LEU A 100 24.52 0.35 21.82
CA LEU A 100 25.76 0.86 22.43
C LEU A 100 27.00 0.59 21.56
N PHE A 101 27.01 -0.48 20.78
CA PHE A 101 28.10 -0.79 19.84
C PHE A 101 28.37 0.37 18.88
N THR A 102 27.34 0.94 18.27
CA THR A 102 27.50 2.10 17.36
C THR A 102 27.73 3.39 18.15
N LYS A 103 27.06 3.55 19.31
CA LYS A 103 27.19 4.75 20.14
C LYS A 103 28.64 4.99 20.60
N GLN A 104 29.41 3.94 20.85
CA GLN A 104 30.79 4.04 21.35
C GLN A 104 31.75 4.79 20.39
N SER A 105 31.51 4.75 19.08
CA SER A 105 32.33 5.40 18.06
C SER A 105 31.66 6.61 17.41
N ASP A 106 30.42 6.92 17.79
CA ASP A 106 29.66 8.04 17.28
C ASP A 106 29.92 9.31 18.10
N MET A 107 30.83 10.15 17.60
CA MET A 107 31.19 11.44 18.22
C MET A 107 30.00 12.41 18.33
N ASP A 108 28.89 12.12 17.62
CA ASP A 108 27.71 12.96 17.56
C ASP A 108 26.50 12.37 18.28
N ALA A 109 26.69 11.27 19.04
CA ALA A 109 25.63 10.58 19.76
C ALA A 109 24.80 11.51 20.67
N ASP A 110 25.41 12.56 21.20
CA ASP A 110 24.73 13.56 22.04
C ASP A 110 23.68 14.41 21.28
N THR A 111 23.67 14.35 19.95
CA THR A 111 22.71 15.04 19.07
C THR A 111 21.65 14.12 18.45
N ARG A 112 21.59 12.85 18.89
CA ARG A 112 20.70 11.83 18.34
C ARG A 112 19.69 11.34 19.35
N GLN A 113 18.60 10.72 18.88
CA GLN A 113 17.82 9.80 19.69
C GLN A 113 17.72 8.48 18.94
N VAL A 114 17.95 7.38 19.66
CA VAL A 114 17.91 6.04 19.08
C VAL A 114 17.08 5.15 19.97
N SER A 115 16.17 4.40 19.36
CA SER A 115 15.43 3.33 20.01
C SER A 115 15.54 2.04 19.22
N GLY A 116 15.34 0.92 19.89
CA GLY A 116 15.21 -0.36 19.22
C GLY A 116 14.53 -1.41 20.08
N ILE A 117 14.05 -2.45 19.40
CA ILE A 117 13.38 -3.61 19.98
C ILE A 117 13.91 -4.88 19.31
N ASP A 118 14.36 -5.86 20.10
CA ASP A 118 14.82 -7.15 19.57
C ASP A 118 13.68 -8.13 19.28
N SER A 119 14.03 -9.34 18.86
CA SER A 119 13.07 -10.38 18.51
C SER A 119 12.32 -11.00 19.70
N SER A 120 12.84 -10.79 20.91
CA SER A 120 12.22 -11.19 22.18
C SER A 120 11.36 -10.08 22.79
N GLY A 121 11.35 -8.90 22.19
CA GLY A 121 10.61 -7.73 22.65
C GLY A 121 11.34 -6.92 23.73
N HIS A 122 12.62 -7.15 23.99
CA HIS A 122 13.38 -6.25 24.86
C HIS A 122 13.56 -4.91 24.16
N VAL A 123 13.44 -3.84 24.94
CA VAL A 123 13.45 -2.46 24.46
C VAL A 123 14.68 -1.75 25.02
N PHE A 124 15.34 -0.95 24.19
CA PHE A 124 16.35 0.01 24.67
C PHE A 124 16.26 1.29 23.85
N ALA A 125 16.45 2.43 24.51
CA ALA A 125 16.56 3.72 23.86
C ALA A 125 17.53 4.64 24.61
N PHE A 126 17.98 5.69 23.93
CA PHE A 126 18.64 6.81 24.57
C PHE A 126 18.31 8.12 23.85
N THR A 127 18.29 9.20 24.64
CA THR A 127 18.25 10.58 24.18
C THR A 127 19.61 11.24 24.40
N GLY A 128 20.20 11.78 23.33
CA GLY A 128 21.49 12.46 23.37
C GLY A 128 21.49 13.67 24.30
N SER A 129 22.59 13.87 25.03
CA SER A 129 22.62 14.85 26.14
C SER A 129 22.55 16.32 25.70
N SER A 130 22.83 16.62 24.42
CA SER A 130 22.74 17.98 23.88
C SER A 130 21.30 18.41 23.60
N LEU A 131 20.37 17.46 23.43
CA LEU A 131 18.98 17.77 23.07
C LEU A 131 18.23 18.53 24.17
N LYS A 132 18.67 18.44 25.43
CA LYS A 132 18.11 19.22 26.54
C LYS A 132 18.27 20.75 26.38
N TYR A 133 19.17 21.19 25.51
CA TYR A 133 19.40 22.60 25.19
C TYR A 133 18.59 23.07 23.98
N TRP A 134 17.88 22.18 23.28
CA TRP A 134 17.01 22.56 22.18
C TRP A 134 15.69 23.11 22.72
N LYS A 135 15.00 23.92 21.91
CA LYS A 135 13.67 24.44 22.30
C LYS A 135 12.69 23.27 22.46
N GLY A 136 11.77 23.36 23.43
CA GLY A 136 10.80 22.31 23.74
C GLY A 136 11.40 21.19 24.60
N SER A 137 10.66 20.10 24.78
CA SER A 137 11.17 18.92 25.49
C SER A 137 11.79 17.90 24.53
N ALA A 138 12.79 17.18 25.03
CA ALA A 138 13.36 16.00 24.38
C ALA A 138 13.57 14.89 25.40
N ALA A 139 13.01 13.71 25.12
CA ALA A 139 13.09 12.55 26.01
C ALA A 139 12.72 11.26 25.25
N ASP A 140 12.85 10.14 25.96
CA ASP A 140 12.34 8.83 25.61
C ASP A 140 11.61 8.23 26.82
N LEU A 141 10.58 7.42 26.56
CA LEU A 141 9.79 6.71 27.56
C LEU A 141 9.55 5.29 27.06
N SER A 142 10.03 4.31 27.81
CA SER A 142 9.92 2.88 27.48
C SER A 142 8.85 2.21 28.32
N GLY A 143 8.09 1.31 27.69
CA GLY A 143 7.15 0.44 28.37
C GLY A 143 7.27 -1.00 27.87
N LYS A 144 6.29 -1.84 28.19
CA LYS A 144 6.31 -3.24 27.78
C LYS A 144 6.14 -3.37 26.27
N TYR A 145 7.20 -3.79 25.58
CA TYR A 145 7.25 -3.98 24.12
C TYR A 145 7.09 -2.70 23.29
N TYR A 146 7.34 -1.53 23.86
CA TYR A 146 7.35 -0.28 23.09
C TYR A 146 8.27 0.77 23.70
N VAL A 147 8.61 1.76 22.89
CA VAL A 147 9.25 3.00 23.33
C VAL A 147 8.73 4.14 22.48
N VAL A 148 8.39 5.24 23.15
CA VAL A 148 8.11 6.53 22.52
C VAL A 148 9.30 7.45 22.75
N MET A 149 9.67 8.24 21.75
CA MET A 149 10.76 9.21 21.88
C MET A 149 10.52 10.41 20.98
N GLY A 150 11.12 11.55 21.33
CA GLY A 150 11.09 12.71 20.45
C GLY A 150 11.78 13.94 21.03
N ASN A 151 11.86 14.98 20.20
CA ASN A 151 12.53 16.24 20.48
C ASN A 151 11.76 17.44 19.91
N GLN A 152 12.01 18.61 20.52
CA GLN A 152 11.27 19.85 20.25
C GLN A 152 9.75 19.70 20.42
N LEU A 153 9.34 18.97 21.45
CA LEU A 153 7.94 18.66 21.72
C LEU A 153 7.29 19.68 22.65
N ALA A 154 5.98 19.81 22.52
CA ALA A 154 5.14 20.37 23.56
C ALA A 154 5.18 19.47 24.82
N PRO A 155 4.79 20.00 26.00
CA PRO A 155 4.65 19.17 27.20
C PRO A 155 3.69 18.00 26.99
N ASN A 156 3.90 16.90 27.71
CA ASN A 156 3.04 15.69 27.75
C ASN A 156 2.97 14.83 26.48
N VAL A 157 3.53 15.24 25.34
CA VAL A 157 3.45 14.48 24.07
C VAL A 157 3.82 13.01 24.24
N LEU A 158 4.96 12.70 24.87
CA LEU A 158 5.39 11.31 25.05
C LEU A 158 4.52 10.52 26.04
N HIS A 159 4.03 11.19 27.09
CA HIS A 159 3.13 10.56 28.06
C HIS A 159 1.83 10.14 27.36
N ASP A 160 1.20 11.04 26.61
CA ASP A 160 -0.07 10.78 25.94
C ASP A 160 0.10 9.75 24.80
N MET A 161 1.25 9.74 24.12
CA MET A 161 1.60 8.69 23.16
C MET A 161 1.68 7.30 23.82
N ALA A 162 2.33 7.21 24.98
CA ALA A 162 2.48 5.96 25.72
C ALA A 162 1.12 5.47 26.23
N ASP A 163 0.37 6.34 26.91
CA ASP A 163 -0.96 6.07 27.43
C ASP A 163 -1.91 5.57 26.33
N ALA A 164 -1.92 6.23 25.18
CA ALA A 164 -2.74 5.82 24.04
C ALA A 164 -2.31 4.47 23.46
N PHE A 165 -1.02 4.14 23.43
CA PHE A 165 -0.55 2.83 22.96
C PHE A 165 -0.93 1.69 23.90
N GLU A 166 -0.84 1.93 25.22
CA GLU A 166 -1.15 0.93 26.25
C GLU A 166 -2.64 0.62 26.34
N HIS A 167 -3.49 1.64 26.16
CA HIS A 167 -4.94 1.50 26.28
C HIS A 167 -5.66 1.29 24.94
N SER A 168 -4.94 1.27 23.82
CA SER A 168 -5.54 1.01 22.51
C SER A 168 -5.63 -0.47 22.19
N GLU A 169 -6.79 -0.86 21.69
CA GLU A 169 -7.02 -2.16 21.07
C GLU A 169 -6.88 -2.08 19.54
N GLY A 170 -6.72 -3.25 18.91
CA GLY A 170 -6.62 -3.42 17.47
C GLY A 170 -5.29 -4.03 17.04
N THR A 171 -5.03 -3.96 15.73
CA THR A 171 -3.74 -4.39 15.17
C THR A 171 -2.60 -3.50 15.66
N LEU A 172 -1.35 -3.98 15.53
CA LEU A 172 -0.18 -3.16 15.87
C LEU A 172 -0.17 -1.81 15.11
N ALA A 173 -0.57 -1.82 13.84
CA ALA A 173 -0.65 -0.61 13.01
C ALA A 173 -1.68 0.41 13.54
N GLU A 174 -2.86 -0.04 13.96
CA GLU A 174 -3.89 0.83 14.53
C GLU A 174 -3.43 1.44 15.86
N ARG A 175 -2.80 0.64 16.72
CA ARG A 175 -2.29 1.08 18.03
C ARG A 175 -1.15 2.09 17.89
N LEU A 176 -0.21 1.84 16.98
CA LEU A 176 0.87 2.78 16.65
C LEU A 176 0.34 4.11 16.13
N LEU A 177 -0.64 4.08 15.22
CA LEU A 177 -1.23 5.31 14.69
C LEU A 177 -2.01 6.10 15.75
N LYS A 178 -2.77 5.41 16.62
CA LYS A 178 -3.47 6.05 17.75
C LYS A 178 -2.49 6.75 18.70
N SER A 179 -1.36 6.10 19.02
CA SER A 179 -0.27 6.71 19.79
C SER A 179 0.27 7.96 19.10
N LEU A 180 0.60 7.87 17.81
CA LEU A 180 1.13 8.99 17.05
C LEU A 180 0.15 10.19 17.00
N ILE A 181 -1.14 9.93 16.82
CA ILE A 181 -2.21 10.96 16.84
C ILE A 181 -2.39 11.56 18.25
N ALA A 182 -2.28 10.76 19.31
CA ALA A 182 -2.33 11.27 20.67
C ALA A 182 -1.19 12.26 20.96
N GLY A 183 0.02 11.95 20.46
CA GLY A 183 1.16 12.87 20.53
C GLY A 183 0.91 14.20 19.82
N GLU A 184 0.34 14.17 18.62
CA GLU A 184 -0.08 15.40 17.91
C GLU A 184 -1.13 16.18 18.70
N ASN A 185 -2.15 15.51 19.25
CA ASN A 185 -3.21 16.16 20.01
C ASN A 185 -2.72 16.77 21.34
N ALA A 186 -1.65 16.21 21.92
CA ALA A 186 -0.95 16.77 23.08
C ALA A 186 -0.09 18.01 22.74
N GLY A 187 -0.12 18.47 21.48
CA GLY A 187 0.60 19.64 20.99
C GLY A 187 1.77 19.31 20.08
N GLY A 188 2.09 18.02 19.91
CA GLY A 188 3.08 17.52 18.97
C GLY A 188 4.40 18.28 19.01
N GLN A 189 4.85 18.69 17.83
CA GLN A 189 6.06 19.49 17.69
C GLN A 189 5.74 20.97 17.81
N ILE A 190 6.56 21.70 18.56
CA ILE A 190 6.37 23.15 18.74
C ILE A 190 6.60 23.95 17.45
N SER A 191 7.15 23.31 16.42
CA SER A 191 7.49 23.88 15.12
C SER A 191 6.56 23.44 13.99
N GLY A 192 5.47 22.72 14.30
CA GLY A 192 4.44 22.31 13.34
C GLY A 192 4.63 20.90 12.78
N LYS A 193 3.98 20.60 11.65
CA LYS A 193 3.92 19.26 11.06
C LYS A 193 4.03 19.31 9.55
N GLN A 194 4.58 18.26 8.95
CA GLN A 194 4.82 18.19 7.50
C GLN A 194 4.75 16.77 6.95
N SER A 195 5.37 15.78 7.62
CA SER A 195 5.36 14.39 7.16
C SER A 195 5.17 13.40 8.30
N ALA A 196 4.63 12.22 7.96
CA ALA A 196 4.44 11.12 8.88
C ALA A 196 4.53 9.78 8.16
N ALA A 197 4.89 8.72 8.89
CA ALA A 197 4.96 7.37 8.36
C ALA A 197 4.52 6.33 9.39
N LEU A 198 4.02 5.19 8.89
CA LEU A 198 3.66 4.00 9.65
C LEU A 198 4.21 2.79 8.91
N LEU A 199 5.14 2.10 9.55
CA LEU A 199 5.79 0.90 9.03
C LEU A 199 5.50 -0.25 9.99
N VAL A 200 4.92 -1.36 9.51
CA VAL A 200 4.74 -2.60 10.29
C VAL A 200 5.20 -3.77 9.46
N LYS A 201 6.13 -4.56 10.02
CA LYS A 201 6.61 -5.79 9.39
C LYS A 201 6.55 -7.01 10.29
N GLY A 202 6.05 -8.12 9.74
CA GLY A 202 5.87 -9.39 10.47
C GLY A 202 6.58 -10.57 9.80
N THR A 203 6.94 -11.58 10.60
CA THR A 203 7.54 -12.85 10.09
C THR A 203 6.57 -13.71 9.31
N LYS A 204 5.26 -13.52 9.53
CA LYS A 204 4.17 -14.25 8.86
C LYS A 204 3.50 -13.44 7.74
N ASN A 205 3.97 -12.23 7.48
CA ASN A 205 3.36 -11.35 6.50
C ASN A 205 4.04 -11.54 5.15
N GLU A 206 3.26 -11.85 4.12
CA GLU A 206 3.74 -11.83 2.74
C GLU A 206 4.08 -10.39 2.32
N TRP A 207 4.94 -10.23 1.30
CA TRP A 207 5.50 -8.93 0.90
C TRP A 207 4.42 -7.85 0.63
N PHE A 208 3.23 -8.23 0.18
CA PHE A 208 2.12 -7.31 -0.12
C PHE A 208 1.20 -7.02 1.10
N ASN A 209 1.45 -7.64 2.24
CA ASN A 209 0.73 -7.40 3.51
C ASN A 209 1.59 -6.67 4.56
N GLN A 210 2.87 -6.43 4.27
CA GLN A 210 3.70 -5.52 5.06
C GLN A 210 3.18 -4.09 4.89
N ILE A 211 3.06 -3.35 5.99
CA ILE A 211 2.57 -1.96 5.97
C ILE A 211 3.79 -1.06 5.85
N ASP A 212 3.82 -0.25 4.78
CA ASP A 212 4.75 0.87 4.58
C ASP A 212 3.93 2.03 4.02
N LEU A 213 3.34 2.80 4.93
CA LEU A 213 2.48 3.94 4.61
C LEU A 213 3.21 5.22 4.93
N ARG A 214 3.30 6.11 3.95
CA ARG A 214 4.10 7.31 4.03
C ARG A 214 3.32 8.51 3.50
N VAL A 215 3.29 9.56 4.31
CA VAL A 215 2.85 10.90 3.91
C VAL A 215 4.08 11.77 3.95
N ASP A 216 4.82 11.81 2.84
CA ASP A 216 6.12 12.49 2.79
C ASP A 216 6.00 14.03 2.76
N HIS A 217 4.80 14.56 2.50
CA HIS A 217 4.42 15.97 2.62
C HIS A 217 2.89 16.12 2.70
N SER A 218 2.37 16.79 3.73
CA SER A 218 0.97 17.22 3.82
C SER A 218 0.80 18.32 4.86
N ARG A 219 -0.29 19.09 4.76
CA ARG A 219 -0.76 19.99 5.83
C ARG A 219 -1.40 19.23 6.99
N ASP A 220 -1.91 18.02 6.72
CA ASP A 220 -2.51 17.13 7.71
C ASP A 220 -1.93 15.70 7.55
N PRO A 221 -0.63 15.52 7.87
CA PRO A 221 0.03 14.24 7.66
C PRO A 221 -0.59 13.10 8.49
N PHE A 222 -1.15 13.38 9.66
CA PHE A 222 -1.79 12.37 10.52
C PHE A 222 -3.15 11.91 9.95
N GLY A 223 -4.00 12.86 9.51
CA GLY A 223 -5.26 12.52 8.87
C GLY A 223 -5.06 11.77 7.55
N ASP A 224 -4.05 12.15 6.77
CA ASP A 224 -3.69 11.43 5.55
C ASP A 224 -3.12 10.03 5.83
N LEU A 225 -2.31 9.86 6.87
CA LEU A 225 -1.80 8.56 7.26
C LEU A 225 -2.93 7.63 7.75
N GLN A 226 -3.90 8.17 8.50
CA GLN A 226 -5.12 7.45 8.88
C GLN A 226 -5.95 7.03 7.66
N ARG A 227 -6.06 7.91 6.65
CA ARG A 227 -6.74 7.60 5.39
C ARG A 227 -6.06 6.44 4.65
N LEU A 228 -4.72 6.45 4.58
CA LEU A 228 -3.95 5.35 3.99
C LEU A 228 -4.16 4.03 4.74
N LEU A 229 -4.18 4.06 6.08
CA LEU A 229 -4.45 2.86 6.89
C LEU A 229 -5.88 2.34 6.67
N ASN A 230 -6.86 3.25 6.55
CA ASN A 230 -8.23 2.90 6.21
C ASN A 230 -8.30 2.24 4.82
N TYR A 231 -7.59 2.76 3.81
CA TYR A 231 -7.53 2.16 2.48
C TYR A 231 -6.93 0.76 2.50
N HIS A 232 -5.87 0.55 3.28
CA HIS A 232 -5.25 -0.77 3.48
C HIS A 232 -6.28 -1.79 4.00
N TYR A 233 -6.95 -1.50 5.13
CA TYR A 233 -7.93 -2.42 5.71
C TYR A 233 -9.24 -2.50 4.91
N GLY A 234 -9.63 -1.42 4.25
CA GLY A 234 -10.79 -1.37 3.38
C GLY A 234 -10.66 -2.30 2.18
N ARG A 235 -9.48 -2.36 1.56
CA ARG A 235 -9.17 -3.33 0.49
C ARG A 235 -9.28 -4.78 0.99
N ILE A 236 -8.76 -5.08 2.17
CA ILE A 236 -8.82 -6.42 2.77
C ILE A 236 -10.27 -6.80 3.08
N THR A 237 -11.02 -5.89 3.72
CA THR A 237 -12.44 -6.08 4.05
C THR A 237 -13.27 -6.29 2.78
N LEU A 238 -12.96 -5.56 1.70
CA LEU A 238 -13.62 -5.76 0.40
C LEU A 238 -13.34 -7.14 -0.17
N ASN A 239 -12.09 -7.64 -0.11
CA ASN A 239 -11.77 -9.00 -0.51
C ASN A 239 -12.54 -10.05 0.29
N GLN A 240 -12.64 -9.86 1.61
CA GLN A 240 -13.43 -10.74 2.48
C GLN A 240 -14.92 -10.70 2.13
N ALA A 241 -15.44 -9.55 1.69
CA ALA A 241 -16.81 -9.43 1.20
C ALA A 241 -17.04 -10.30 -0.05
N PHE A 242 -16.16 -10.23 -1.05
CA PHE A 242 -16.24 -11.11 -2.23
C PHE A 242 -16.19 -12.58 -1.84
N TYR A 243 -15.22 -12.97 -1.01
CA TYR A 243 -15.09 -14.35 -0.55
C TYR A 243 -16.38 -14.83 0.14
N ALA A 244 -16.97 -14.01 1.02
CA ALA A 244 -18.24 -14.36 1.68
C ALA A 244 -19.39 -14.54 0.67
N ILE A 245 -19.47 -13.67 -0.35
CA ILE A 245 -20.48 -13.75 -1.41
C ILE A 245 -20.33 -15.04 -2.23
N GLU A 246 -19.09 -15.37 -2.62
CA GLU A 246 -18.75 -16.60 -3.36
C GLU A 246 -19.11 -17.85 -2.56
N GLN A 247 -18.86 -17.84 -1.24
CA GLN A 247 -19.29 -18.89 -0.31
C GLN A 247 -20.80 -18.86 0.01
N ARG A 248 -21.60 -18.16 -0.81
CA ARG A 248 -23.06 -18.01 -0.70
C ARG A 248 -23.55 -17.36 0.60
N ASN A 249 -22.67 -16.72 1.37
CA ASN A 249 -23.01 -15.96 2.57
C ASN A 249 -23.20 -14.47 2.23
N LYS A 250 -24.33 -14.15 1.58
CA LYS A 250 -24.65 -12.80 1.11
C LYS A 250 -24.78 -11.77 2.23
N GLU A 251 -25.31 -12.16 3.39
CA GLU A 251 -25.49 -11.26 4.54
C GLU A 251 -24.14 -10.78 5.09
N ARG A 252 -23.22 -11.72 5.33
CA ARG A 252 -21.84 -11.39 5.72
C ARG A 252 -21.15 -10.57 4.64
N GLY A 253 -21.33 -10.95 3.37
CA GLY A 253 -20.82 -10.21 2.22
C GLY A 253 -21.26 -8.75 2.19
N GLU A 254 -22.56 -8.48 2.34
CA GLU A 254 -23.10 -7.12 2.37
C GLU A 254 -22.59 -6.32 3.58
N THR A 255 -22.51 -6.95 4.75
CA THR A 255 -22.01 -6.30 5.97
C THR A 255 -20.55 -5.85 5.80
N LEU A 256 -19.70 -6.74 5.29
CA LEU A 256 -18.29 -6.43 5.01
C LEU A 256 -18.15 -5.37 3.91
N LEU A 257 -18.97 -5.46 2.85
CA LEU A 257 -18.97 -4.47 1.77
C LEU A 257 -19.30 -3.06 2.30
N LYS A 258 -20.32 -2.92 3.14
CA LYS A 258 -20.67 -1.64 3.77
C LYS A 258 -19.51 -1.07 4.59
N LYS A 259 -18.84 -1.91 5.40
CA LYS A 259 -17.65 -1.51 6.16
C LYS A 259 -16.51 -1.06 5.22
N ALA A 260 -16.24 -1.82 4.17
CA ALA A 260 -15.19 -1.49 3.20
C ALA A 260 -15.45 -0.16 2.47
N ILE A 261 -16.71 0.16 2.13
CA ILE A 261 -17.09 1.43 1.51
C ILE A 261 -16.71 2.62 2.39
N VAL A 262 -16.98 2.54 3.70
CA VAL A 262 -16.61 3.59 4.66
C VAL A 262 -15.09 3.75 4.72
N GLN A 263 -14.36 2.64 4.82
CA GLN A 263 -12.90 2.63 4.92
C GLN A 263 -12.19 3.12 3.65
N THR A 264 -12.82 2.98 2.48
CA THR A 264 -12.23 3.33 1.17
C THR A 264 -12.80 4.61 0.56
N ASN A 265 -13.54 5.39 1.35
CA ASN A 265 -14.12 6.64 0.90
C ASN A 265 -13.06 7.59 0.33
N GLY A 266 -13.25 8.04 -0.91
CA GLY A 266 -12.31 8.91 -1.63
C GLY A 266 -11.26 8.17 -2.47
N TRP A 267 -11.16 6.84 -2.39
CA TRP A 267 -10.29 6.06 -3.28
C TRP A 267 -11.05 5.64 -4.56
N TYR A 268 -11.26 6.57 -5.49
CA TYR A 268 -12.07 6.31 -6.70
C TYR A 268 -11.58 5.13 -7.55
N GLY A 269 -10.28 4.79 -7.48
CA GLY A 269 -9.72 3.60 -8.12
C GLY A 269 -10.30 2.26 -7.64
N ILE A 270 -10.87 2.19 -6.42
CA ILE A 270 -11.49 0.95 -5.90
C ILE A 270 -12.98 0.85 -6.23
N TYR A 271 -13.62 1.94 -6.69
CA TYR A 271 -15.06 2.00 -6.91
C TYR A 271 -15.57 0.99 -7.94
N PRO A 272 -14.84 0.62 -9.03
CA PRO A 272 -15.30 -0.43 -9.93
C PRO A 272 -15.50 -1.76 -9.20
N LYS A 273 -14.62 -2.07 -8.25
CA LYS A 273 -14.71 -3.29 -7.44
C LYS A 273 -15.89 -3.23 -6.45
N ILE A 274 -16.15 -2.06 -5.85
CA ILE A 274 -17.34 -1.87 -4.99
C ILE A 274 -18.63 -2.04 -5.80
N ALA A 275 -18.73 -1.41 -6.98
CA ALA A 275 -19.90 -1.54 -7.85
C ALA A 275 -20.13 -3.00 -8.26
N LYS A 276 -19.07 -3.71 -8.65
CA LYS A 276 -19.11 -5.15 -8.96
C LYS A 276 -19.62 -5.98 -7.78
N ALA A 277 -19.19 -5.69 -6.55
CA ALA A 277 -19.66 -6.38 -5.35
C ALA A 277 -21.18 -6.22 -5.13
N TRP A 278 -21.72 -5.02 -5.35
CA TRP A 278 -23.17 -4.80 -5.30
C TRP A 278 -23.91 -5.59 -6.39
N LEU A 279 -23.34 -5.73 -7.58
CA LEU A 279 -23.93 -6.53 -8.65
C LEU A 279 -23.95 -8.02 -8.32
N TYR A 280 -22.90 -8.58 -7.69
CA TYR A 280 -22.95 -9.97 -7.20
C TYR A 280 -24.03 -10.19 -6.14
N LEU A 281 -24.33 -9.16 -5.34
CA LEU A 281 -25.43 -9.18 -4.38
C LEU A 281 -26.81 -8.98 -5.03
N GLY A 282 -26.89 -8.71 -6.34
CA GLY A 282 -28.13 -8.41 -7.07
C GLY A 282 -28.68 -7.00 -6.80
N GLN A 283 -27.84 -6.09 -6.28
CA GLN A 283 -28.26 -4.75 -5.85
C GLN A 283 -27.83 -3.67 -6.85
N GLU A 284 -28.42 -3.72 -8.04
CA GLU A 284 -28.07 -2.84 -9.17
C GLU A 284 -28.17 -1.35 -8.82
N GLN A 285 -29.22 -0.94 -8.10
CA GLN A 285 -29.40 0.47 -7.72
C GLN A 285 -28.26 0.98 -6.82
N LYS A 286 -27.69 0.12 -5.96
CA LYS A 286 -26.51 0.47 -5.16
C LYS A 286 -25.24 0.53 -6.01
N ALA A 287 -25.08 -0.36 -6.99
CA ALA A 287 -23.98 -0.28 -7.95
C ALA A 287 -24.05 1.04 -8.75
N ILE A 288 -25.23 1.44 -9.21
CA ILE A 288 -25.48 2.70 -9.91
C ILE A 288 -25.16 3.90 -9.02
N ALA A 289 -25.52 3.86 -7.73
CA ALA A 289 -25.16 4.91 -6.78
C ALA A 289 -23.64 5.07 -6.60
N VAL A 290 -22.89 3.95 -6.61
CA VAL A 290 -21.42 3.97 -6.56
C VAL A 290 -20.84 4.58 -7.84
N ILE A 291 -21.36 4.19 -9.01
CA ILE A 291 -20.95 4.75 -10.31
C ILE A 291 -21.20 6.28 -10.34
N LYS A 292 -22.38 6.73 -9.90
CA LYS A 292 -22.74 8.15 -9.76
C LYS A 292 -21.74 8.90 -8.89
N ALA A 293 -21.42 8.35 -7.72
CA ALA A 293 -20.48 8.95 -6.78
C ALA A 293 -19.06 9.02 -7.38
N ALA A 294 -18.63 7.97 -8.08
CA ALA A 294 -17.31 7.93 -8.71
C ALA A 294 -17.13 9.01 -9.77
N ILE A 295 -18.09 9.15 -10.69
CA ILE A 295 -18.03 10.15 -11.78
C ILE A 295 -18.13 11.57 -11.23
N LYS A 296 -18.94 11.78 -10.18
CA LYS A 296 -19.05 13.09 -9.54
C LYS A 296 -17.73 13.50 -8.87
N GLY A 297 -17.04 12.54 -8.25
CA GLY A 297 -15.78 12.79 -7.55
C GLY A 297 -14.55 12.85 -8.44
N GLU A 298 -14.54 12.06 -9.52
CA GLU A 298 -13.46 11.96 -10.50
C GLU A 298 -14.06 11.83 -11.91
N PRO A 299 -14.19 12.92 -12.69
CA PRO A 299 -14.77 12.86 -14.03
C PRO A 299 -14.05 11.90 -14.99
N ALA A 300 -12.73 11.70 -14.83
CA ALA A 300 -11.97 10.73 -15.63
C ALA A 300 -12.36 9.27 -15.34
N TRP A 301 -13.06 9.01 -14.23
CA TRP A 301 -13.55 7.68 -13.87
C TRP A 301 -14.48 7.09 -14.93
N LYS A 302 -15.07 7.93 -15.81
CA LYS A 302 -15.88 7.50 -16.96
C LYS A 302 -15.19 6.44 -17.84
N GLN A 303 -13.85 6.36 -17.85
CA GLN A 303 -13.11 5.29 -18.54
C GLN A 303 -13.50 3.87 -18.09
N ASN A 304 -14.06 3.71 -16.88
CA ASN A 304 -14.49 2.42 -16.34
C ASN A 304 -15.94 2.06 -16.73
N LEU A 305 -16.70 2.97 -17.36
CA LEU A 305 -18.13 2.79 -17.58
C LEU A 305 -18.45 1.60 -18.48
N SER A 306 -17.63 1.33 -19.49
CA SER A 306 -17.90 0.25 -20.45
C SER A 306 -18.03 -1.12 -19.79
N ALA A 307 -17.28 -1.38 -18.71
CA ALA A 307 -17.42 -2.59 -17.91
C ALA A 307 -18.84 -2.76 -17.33
N PHE A 308 -19.57 -1.68 -17.06
CA PHE A 308 -20.91 -1.73 -16.48
C PHE A 308 -22.04 -1.72 -17.51
N TYR A 309 -21.75 -1.98 -18.80
CA TYR A 309 -22.75 -1.96 -19.89
C TYR A 309 -23.97 -2.87 -19.62
N CYS A 310 -23.81 -3.86 -18.75
CA CYS A 310 -24.89 -4.71 -18.27
C CYS A 310 -26.02 -3.94 -17.52
N LEU A 311 -25.79 -2.66 -17.17
CA LEU A 311 -26.72 -1.70 -16.59
C LEU A 311 -27.24 -0.66 -17.62
N TYR A 312 -26.96 -0.83 -18.91
CA TYR A 312 -27.25 0.14 -19.97
C TYR A 312 -28.70 0.63 -19.99
N TYR A 313 -29.67 -0.24 -19.67
CA TYR A 313 -31.09 0.10 -19.70
C TYR A 313 -31.57 0.99 -18.54
N ASP A 314 -30.72 1.28 -17.55
CA ASP A 314 -31.07 2.27 -16.54
C ASP A 314 -31.10 3.69 -17.14
N THR A 315 -32.12 4.46 -16.77
CA THR A 315 -32.40 5.79 -17.36
C THR A 315 -31.32 6.84 -17.10
N TYR A 316 -30.55 6.67 -16.03
CA TYR A 316 -29.42 7.54 -15.73
C TYR A 316 -28.17 7.04 -16.45
N ILE A 317 -27.89 5.75 -16.34
CA ILE A 317 -26.69 5.13 -16.91
C ILE A 317 -26.67 5.22 -18.44
N SER A 318 -27.80 4.95 -19.12
CA SER A 318 -27.94 5.10 -20.59
C SER A 318 -27.49 6.47 -21.10
N LYS A 319 -27.78 7.55 -20.36
CA LYS A 319 -27.40 8.93 -20.72
C LYS A 319 -25.90 9.20 -20.55
N LEU A 320 -25.22 8.42 -19.72
CA LEU A 320 -23.78 8.51 -19.53
C LEU A 320 -22.99 7.74 -20.58
N TYR A 321 -23.62 6.81 -21.28
CA TYR A 321 -22.96 5.96 -22.26
C TYR A 321 -22.90 6.60 -23.63
N PRO A 322 -21.70 6.92 -24.14
CA PRO A 322 -21.52 7.17 -25.57
C PRO A 322 -21.38 5.83 -26.30
N VAL A 323 -22.41 4.95 -26.26
CA VAL A 323 -22.32 3.60 -26.88
C VAL A 323 -21.90 3.65 -28.34
N LYS A 324 -22.29 4.72 -29.05
CA LYS A 324 -21.90 4.97 -30.44
C LYS A 324 -20.39 5.15 -30.63
N GLU A 325 -19.69 5.57 -29.59
CA GLU A 325 -18.24 5.83 -29.57
C GLU A 325 -17.44 4.65 -29.01
N PHE A 326 -18.09 3.57 -28.56
CA PHE A 326 -17.40 2.42 -27.99
C PHE A 326 -16.45 1.78 -29.00
N THR A 327 -15.20 1.66 -28.59
CA THR A 327 -14.17 0.91 -29.28
C THR A 327 -14.33 -0.59 -29.00
N VAL A 328 -13.58 -1.43 -29.72
CA VAL A 328 -13.54 -2.87 -29.42
C VAL A 328 -13.04 -3.16 -27.99
N ILE A 329 -12.19 -2.29 -27.43
CA ILE A 329 -11.69 -2.42 -26.05
C ILE A 329 -12.83 -2.21 -25.04
N ASP A 330 -13.69 -1.22 -25.29
CA ASP A 330 -14.87 -0.97 -24.44
C ASP A 330 -15.84 -2.15 -24.44
N TRP A 331 -16.10 -2.70 -25.62
CA TRP A 331 -16.93 -3.89 -25.76
C TRP A 331 -16.31 -5.12 -25.07
N ASN A 332 -15.00 -5.29 -25.17
CA ASN A 332 -14.30 -6.36 -24.45
C ASN A 332 -14.41 -6.20 -22.93
N ASN A 333 -14.34 -4.97 -22.41
CA ASN A 333 -14.56 -4.69 -20.98
C ASN A 333 -15.99 -5.05 -20.54
N ALA A 334 -17.00 -4.69 -21.35
CA ALA A 334 -18.39 -5.03 -21.11
C ALA A 334 -18.61 -6.55 -21.04
N ILE A 335 -18.13 -7.28 -22.05
CA ILE A 335 -18.24 -8.74 -22.13
C ILE A 335 -17.52 -9.40 -20.94
N SER A 336 -16.31 -8.96 -20.63
CA SER A 336 -15.53 -9.48 -19.50
C SER A 336 -16.25 -9.32 -18.15
N MET A 337 -16.85 -8.16 -17.88
CA MET A 337 -17.65 -7.96 -16.66
C MET A 337 -18.92 -8.84 -16.64
N MET A 338 -19.61 -9.02 -17.77
CA MET A 338 -20.76 -9.93 -17.84
C MET A 338 -20.37 -11.39 -17.53
N ILE A 339 -19.22 -11.84 -18.05
CA ILE A 339 -18.66 -13.16 -17.73
C ILE A 339 -18.37 -13.28 -16.23
N ASP A 340 -17.77 -12.25 -15.64
CA ASP A 340 -17.45 -12.22 -14.21
C ASP A 340 -18.72 -12.28 -13.34
N LEU A 341 -19.78 -11.58 -13.74
CA LEU A 341 -21.09 -11.58 -13.07
C LEU A 341 -21.93 -12.84 -13.37
N ASN A 342 -21.37 -13.82 -14.07
CA ASN A 342 -22.04 -15.05 -14.50
C ASN A 342 -23.29 -14.81 -15.39
N ARG A 343 -23.33 -13.68 -16.12
CA ARG A 343 -24.34 -13.36 -17.16
C ARG A 343 -23.92 -13.97 -18.50
N LEU A 344 -23.70 -15.28 -18.51
CA LEU A 344 -23.00 -15.98 -19.60
C LEU A 344 -23.73 -15.89 -20.94
N SER A 345 -25.04 -16.13 -20.96
CA SER A 345 -25.83 -16.06 -22.20
C SER A 345 -25.77 -14.67 -22.84
N GLU A 346 -25.92 -13.62 -22.03
CA GLU A 346 -25.83 -12.23 -22.49
C GLU A 346 -24.43 -11.90 -23.00
N SER A 347 -23.39 -12.39 -22.31
CA SER A 347 -22.00 -12.18 -22.74
C SER A 347 -21.69 -12.86 -24.07
N ILE A 348 -22.24 -14.05 -24.34
CA ILE A 348 -22.05 -14.77 -25.61
C ILE A 348 -22.79 -14.06 -26.73
N THR A 349 -24.03 -13.63 -26.51
CA THR A 349 -24.79 -12.85 -27.50
C THR A 349 -24.04 -11.57 -27.87
N LEU A 350 -23.60 -10.81 -26.86
CA LEU A 350 -22.85 -9.58 -27.09
C LEU A 350 -21.52 -9.86 -27.79
N ALA A 351 -20.78 -10.90 -27.38
CA ALA A 351 -19.53 -11.26 -28.04
C ALA A 351 -19.74 -11.59 -29.52
N GLY A 352 -20.80 -12.32 -29.89
CA GLY A 352 -21.15 -12.62 -31.29
C GLY A 352 -21.48 -11.38 -32.12
N GLU A 353 -22.21 -10.41 -31.54
CA GLU A 353 -22.48 -9.12 -32.20
C GLU A 353 -21.18 -8.34 -32.46
N ILE A 354 -20.27 -8.36 -31.48
CA ILE A 354 -19.01 -7.62 -31.54
C ILE A 354 -17.99 -8.31 -32.44
N THR A 355 -17.94 -9.64 -32.51
CA THR A 355 -17.10 -10.36 -33.49
C THR A 355 -17.62 -10.17 -34.91
N ALA A 356 -18.94 -10.04 -35.12
CA ALA A 356 -19.49 -9.66 -36.42
C ALA A 356 -19.07 -8.24 -36.84
N LYS A 357 -19.03 -7.29 -35.90
CA LYS A 357 -18.63 -5.89 -36.14
C LYS A 357 -17.11 -5.70 -36.23
N TYR A 358 -16.34 -6.47 -35.46
CA TYR A 358 -14.88 -6.40 -35.35
C TYR A 358 -14.25 -7.79 -35.51
N PRO A 359 -14.33 -8.40 -36.71
CA PRO A 359 -13.94 -9.80 -36.92
C PRO A 359 -12.46 -10.10 -36.68
N ALA A 360 -11.59 -9.09 -36.72
CA ALA A 360 -10.16 -9.20 -36.46
C ALA A 360 -9.78 -9.17 -34.96
N SER A 361 -10.74 -8.99 -34.06
CA SER A 361 -10.47 -8.92 -32.63
C SER A 361 -10.25 -10.30 -32.02
N SER A 362 -8.98 -10.74 -31.97
CA SER A 362 -8.61 -11.99 -31.28
C SER A 362 -9.13 -12.04 -29.83
N TYR A 363 -9.08 -10.91 -29.11
CA TYR A 363 -9.50 -10.86 -27.72
C TYR A 363 -11.01 -11.05 -27.53
N THR A 364 -11.85 -10.53 -28.44
CA THR A 364 -13.30 -10.76 -28.37
C THR A 364 -13.64 -12.23 -28.58
N TRP A 365 -12.98 -12.90 -29.54
CA TRP A 365 -13.10 -14.35 -29.75
C TRP A 365 -12.65 -15.15 -28.52
N TYR A 366 -11.59 -14.73 -27.84
CA TYR A 366 -11.17 -15.31 -26.56
C TYR A 366 -12.25 -15.16 -25.47
N LEU A 367 -12.86 -13.98 -25.34
CA LEU A 367 -13.92 -13.76 -24.34
C LEU A 367 -15.17 -14.60 -24.63
N GLU A 368 -15.56 -14.74 -25.89
CA GLU A 368 -16.62 -15.65 -26.32
C GLU A 368 -16.29 -17.10 -25.93
N ALA A 369 -15.06 -17.55 -26.22
CA ALA A 369 -14.59 -18.88 -25.85
C ALA A 369 -14.64 -19.13 -24.34
N LYS A 370 -14.19 -18.15 -23.54
CA LYS A 370 -14.21 -18.20 -22.08
C LYS A 370 -15.64 -18.30 -21.55
N ALA A 371 -16.57 -17.53 -22.11
CA ALA A 371 -17.98 -17.57 -21.75
C ALA A 371 -18.62 -18.93 -22.08
N CYS A 372 -18.38 -19.45 -23.29
CA CYS A 372 -18.84 -20.78 -23.72
C CYS A 372 -18.29 -21.90 -22.82
N LEU A 373 -17.01 -21.81 -22.43
CA LEU A 373 -16.40 -22.80 -21.54
C LEU A 373 -17.07 -22.80 -20.16
N LYS A 374 -17.28 -21.61 -19.56
CA LYS A 374 -18.01 -21.45 -18.30
C LYS A 374 -19.46 -21.94 -18.38
N MET A 375 -20.09 -21.80 -19.55
CA MET A 375 -21.44 -22.31 -19.82
C MET A 375 -21.47 -23.84 -20.07
N ARG A 376 -20.33 -24.53 -19.89
CA ARG A 376 -20.18 -25.98 -20.11
C ARG A 376 -20.42 -26.40 -21.58
N ASN A 377 -20.10 -25.52 -22.53
CA ASN A 377 -20.11 -25.82 -23.96
C ASN A 377 -18.67 -25.84 -24.53
N PRO A 378 -17.92 -26.94 -24.35
CA PRO A 378 -16.52 -27.02 -24.73
C PRO A 378 -16.30 -26.97 -26.25
N ASP A 379 -17.25 -27.43 -27.07
CA ASP A 379 -17.13 -27.42 -28.52
C ASP A 379 -17.22 -26.01 -29.09
N ALA A 380 -18.19 -25.21 -28.60
CA ALA A 380 -18.26 -23.79 -28.92
C ALA A 380 -17.03 -23.03 -28.40
N ALA A 381 -16.58 -23.33 -27.18
CA ALA A 381 -15.39 -22.73 -26.60
C ALA A 381 -14.13 -23.01 -27.46
N LYS A 382 -13.93 -24.26 -27.88
CA LYS A 382 -12.82 -24.66 -28.75
C LYS A 382 -12.88 -23.94 -30.10
N THR A 383 -14.07 -23.84 -30.69
CA THR A 383 -14.27 -23.17 -31.99
C THR A 383 -13.88 -21.69 -31.90
N ALA A 384 -14.40 -20.96 -30.91
CA ALA A 384 -14.06 -19.56 -30.72
C ALA A 384 -12.58 -19.35 -30.35
N ASN A 385 -12.00 -20.19 -29.49
CA ASN A 385 -10.60 -20.06 -29.07
C ASN A 385 -9.61 -20.33 -30.22
N ASN A 386 -9.94 -21.28 -31.09
CA ASN A 386 -9.15 -21.53 -32.31
C ASN A 386 -9.14 -20.30 -33.22
N GLN A 387 -10.27 -19.59 -33.34
CA GLN A 387 -10.34 -18.35 -34.11
C GLN A 387 -9.53 -17.23 -33.46
N ALA A 388 -9.55 -17.11 -32.13
CA ALA A 388 -8.70 -16.17 -31.38
C ALA A 388 -7.20 -16.42 -31.68
N LEU A 389 -6.75 -17.67 -31.56
CA LEU A 389 -5.35 -18.07 -31.81
C LEU A 389 -4.95 -17.99 -33.29
N LYS A 390 -5.89 -18.15 -34.21
CA LYS A 390 -5.66 -17.95 -35.65
C LYS A 390 -5.38 -16.48 -35.97
N LEU A 391 -6.10 -15.57 -35.33
CA LEU A 391 -5.95 -14.12 -35.51
C LEU A 391 -4.70 -13.59 -34.80
N ASP A 392 -4.40 -14.12 -33.63
CA ASP A 392 -3.21 -13.77 -32.84
C ASP A 392 -2.67 -15.02 -32.12
N PRO A 393 -1.65 -15.68 -32.71
CA PRO A 393 -1.01 -16.84 -32.10
C PRO A 393 -0.29 -16.55 -30.78
N GLU A 394 -0.01 -15.29 -30.46
CA GLU A 394 0.66 -14.85 -29.24
C GLU A 394 -0.31 -14.44 -28.12
N ASN A 395 -1.63 -14.53 -28.37
CA ASN A 395 -2.65 -14.22 -27.37
C ASN A 395 -2.53 -15.16 -26.15
N ALA A 396 -1.85 -14.67 -25.11
CA ALA A 396 -1.51 -15.42 -23.92
C ALA A 396 -2.75 -15.97 -23.18
N ASP A 397 -3.84 -15.21 -23.16
CA ASP A 397 -5.08 -15.60 -22.51
C ASP A 397 -5.77 -16.74 -23.27
N ALA A 398 -5.79 -16.68 -24.61
CA ALA A 398 -6.31 -17.75 -25.45
C ALA A 398 -5.44 -19.02 -25.38
N ILE A 399 -4.11 -18.88 -25.30
CA ILE A 399 -3.17 -20.00 -25.10
C ILE A 399 -3.45 -20.68 -23.75
N LYS A 400 -3.64 -19.90 -22.70
CA LYS A 400 -3.98 -20.42 -21.36
C LYS A 400 -5.32 -21.15 -21.40
N LEU A 401 -6.35 -20.54 -21.98
CA LEU A 401 -7.68 -21.15 -22.11
C LEU A 401 -7.64 -22.45 -22.94
N GLN A 402 -6.79 -22.53 -23.97
CA GLN A 402 -6.63 -23.76 -24.75
C GLN A 402 -6.17 -24.94 -23.90
N LYS A 403 -5.27 -24.70 -22.93
CA LYS A 403 -4.80 -25.73 -21.99
C LYS A 403 -5.92 -26.20 -21.06
N GLU A 404 -6.82 -25.30 -20.67
CA GLU A 404 -7.99 -25.61 -19.84
C GLU A 404 -9.05 -26.40 -20.64
N ILE A 405 -9.31 -26.02 -21.89
CA ILE A 405 -10.21 -26.74 -22.81
C ILE A 405 -9.72 -28.19 -23.01
N ASN A 406 -8.41 -28.37 -23.20
CA ASN A 406 -7.82 -29.68 -23.49
C ASN A 406 -7.64 -30.58 -22.26
N ASN A 407 -7.67 -30.04 -21.03
CA ASN A 407 -7.47 -30.80 -19.79
C ASN A 407 -8.68 -30.66 -18.84
N PRO A 408 -9.77 -31.41 -19.08
CA PRO A 408 -10.98 -31.32 -18.26
C PRO A 408 -10.78 -31.78 -16.81
N GLU A 409 -9.74 -32.54 -16.49
CA GLU A 409 -9.47 -33.02 -15.12
C GLU A 409 -8.84 -31.96 -14.20
N LYS A 410 -8.34 -30.85 -14.75
CA LYS A 410 -7.90 -29.67 -13.95
C LYS A 410 -9.03 -28.68 -13.66
N ARG A 411 -10.30 -29.05 -13.90
CA ARG A 411 -11.49 -28.28 -13.53
C ARG A 411 -11.75 -28.33 -12.02
N SER A 412 -10.76 -27.98 -11.20
CA SER A 412 -10.99 -27.78 -9.76
C SER A 412 -11.58 -26.39 -9.53
N ASP A 413 -12.86 -26.35 -9.14
CA ASP A 413 -13.52 -25.31 -8.35
C ASP A 413 -13.01 -23.86 -8.55
N ILE A 414 -13.37 -23.24 -9.69
CA ILE A 414 -13.38 -21.78 -9.89
C ILE A 414 -14.82 -21.27 -9.81
#